data_AF-A0A5N9CKB1-F1
#
_entry.id   AF-A0A5N9CKB1-F1
#
_cell.length_a   1.000
_cell.length_b   1.000
_cell.length_c   1.000
_cell.angle_alpha   90.00
_cell.angle_beta   90.00
_cell.angle_gamma   90.00
#
_symmetry.space_group_name_H-M   'P 1'
#
loop_
_entity.id
_entity.type
_entity.pdbx_description
1 polymer ?
#
loop_
_entity_poly.entity_id
_entity_poly.type
_entity_poly.pdbx_seq_one_letter_code
_entity_poly.pdbx_strand_id
1 'polypeptide(L)'
;MIVLRRLLIPPLLVVFVVFIFPLILLVYTRAVLLDSEFYTKNYTDMNISGRVYTNILPILIDETLPGHLKSENYDIKDDVYRILTNTIPSSWVDQIVLTTLSQFIPYLTGINDEASVYLDVKKLTDQLMIELNNDEFKKDIYTAVTDTTIEDISIRVKNAEDLPLGIKLEKSDVELLITSLLYYKWYESTYDTTLDTAYDYLSGETETFELNIKLKNNIRQVLNPFKQLLQEQKVYNLAIDKAGSLIVSQFDLNSFNLPEGVSFNNDLSLISNSDSLSSSLDQDIINEIGDDLVDQIYLYLIGKSNSMEIEIDIKDLTPKINEIIMKEVENQLDSTIEQLPICSTEVTLGLISQNIDTIPNCYPQKLSSLPDSMELRFVLAILSIDFENLYIYDKMLEDKIVEIKTSILQEVQSILNQNIPSNYVFSDEELKSYLSPTQVALIDQIRLWTIEGLVFDQEYLNEFYITLRGYENSVESQENHLEKIRNLISSGYTVTEKDLRPHLDTYLNTNLVREIIKSTGDRYIKIILYTLAVLFIIAIGILGGQTWYGRLGWSAIPVLITSVITFATLNGAYSFFLKNLILEAFIQSAESANLKALKLTYLELGDVSLKIID
;
A
#
# COMPACT_ATOMS: atom_id res chain seq x y z
N MET A 1 -15.99 -96.96 -5.67
CA MET A 1 -15.32 -96.12 -4.65
C MET A 1 -14.33 -95.12 -5.25
N ILE A 2 -13.43 -95.51 -6.17
CA ILE A 2 -12.44 -94.61 -6.81
C ILE A 2 -13.11 -93.49 -7.65
N VAL A 3 -14.16 -93.81 -8.41
CA VAL A 3 -14.90 -92.83 -9.23
C VAL A 3 -15.60 -91.78 -8.38
N LEU A 4 -16.24 -92.19 -7.27
CA LEU A 4 -16.91 -91.28 -6.33
C LEU A 4 -15.94 -90.30 -5.66
N ARG A 5 -14.72 -90.76 -5.30
CA ARG A 5 -13.66 -89.89 -4.78
C ARG A 5 -13.21 -88.84 -5.79
N ARG A 6 -12.99 -89.24 -7.05
CA ARG A 6 -12.59 -88.32 -8.13
C ARG A 6 -13.69 -87.32 -8.50
N LEU A 7 -14.96 -87.69 -8.30
CA LEU A 7 -16.11 -86.80 -8.52
C LEU A 7 -16.25 -85.75 -7.40
N LEU A 8 -15.93 -86.10 -6.15
CA LEU A 8 -16.13 -85.25 -4.96
C LEU A 8 -14.99 -84.25 -4.70
N ILE A 9 -13.76 -84.51 -5.16
CA ILE A 9 -12.61 -83.62 -4.90
C ILE A 9 -12.74 -82.27 -5.61
N PRO A 10 -13.05 -82.18 -6.92
CA PRO A 10 -13.21 -80.89 -7.60
C PRO A 10 -14.26 -79.97 -6.96
N PRO A 11 -15.49 -80.40 -6.63
CA PRO A 11 -16.47 -79.52 -6.00
C PRO A 11 -16.05 -79.12 -4.58
N LEU A 12 -15.36 -79.98 -3.83
CA LEU A 12 -14.90 -79.65 -2.47
C LEU A 12 -13.73 -78.65 -2.49
N LEU A 13 -12.85 -78.75 -3.49
CA LEU A 13 -11.80 -77.76 -3.76
C LEU A 13 -12.42 -76.43 -4.22
N VAL A 14 -13.41 -76.46 -5.11
CA VAL A 14 -14.17 -75.26 -5.52
C VAL A 14 -14.85 -74.62 -4.32
N VAL A 15 -15.50 -75.40 -3.44
CA VAL A 15 -16.11 -74.85 -2.23
C VAL A 15 -15.08 -74.19 -1.31
N PHE A 16 -13.93 -74.83 -1.13
CA PHE A 16 -12.84 -74.27 -0.33
C PHE A 16 -12.28 -72.97 -0.93
N VAL A 17 -12.00 -72.95 -2.24
CA VAL A 17 -11.38 -71.79 -2.91
C VAL A 17 -12.38 -70.65 -3.14
N VAL A 18 -13.66 -70.94 -3.35
CA VAL A 18 -14.69 -69.92 -3.67
C VAL A 18 -15.39 -69.38 -2.42
N PHE A 19 -15.54 -70.18 -1.36
CA PHE A 19 -16.31 -69.74 -0.18
C PHE A 19 -15.45 -69.59 1.07
N ILE A 20 -14.62 -70.58 1.40
CA ILE A 20 -13.86 -70.57 2.66
C ILE A 20 -12.63 -69.67 2.55
N PHE A 21 -11.90 -69.77 1.45
CA PHE A 21 -10.68 -69.00 1.24
C PHE A 21 -10.93 -67.50 1.14
N PRO A 22 -11.94 -66.97 0.43
CA PRO A 22 -12.20 -65.54 0.40
C PRO A 22 -12.59 -64.98 1.76
N LEU A 23 -13.30 -65.77 2.59
CA LEU A 23 -13.60 -65.38 3.97
C LEU A 23 -12.33 -65.29 4.83
N ILE A 24 -11.41 -66.25 4.71
CA ILE A 24 -10.12 -66.21 5.41
C ILE A 24 -9.26 -65.06 4.90
N LEU A 25 -9.24 -64.85 3.58
CA LEU A 25 -8.55 -63.74 2.96
C LEU A 25 -9.08 -62.41 3.49
N LEU A 26 -10.40 -62.24 3.63
CA LEU A 26 -11.03 -61.05 4.21
C LEU A 26 -10.62 -60.86 5.69
N VAL A 27 -10.59 -61.93 6.49
CA VAL A 27 -10.11 -61.87 7.88
C VAL A 27 -8.62 -61.49 7.95
N TYR A 28 -7.81 -61.99 7.03
CA TYR A 28 -6.37 -61.76 6.98
C TYR A 28 -6.04 -60.37 6.42
N THR A 29 -6.69 -59.93 5.35
CA THR A 29 -6.57 -58.57 4.82
C THR A 29 -6.98 -57.54 5.87
N ARG A 30 -8.01 -57.82 6.68
CA ARG A 30 -8.32 -57.00 7.87
C ARG A 30 -7.15 -56.92 8.85
N ALA A 31 -6.46 -58.03 9.12
CA ALA A 31 -5.37 -58.06 10.10
C ALA A 31 -4.10 -57.35 9.61
N VAL A 32 -3.91 -57.22 8.30
CA VAL A 32 -2.68 -56.65 7.72
C VAL A 32 -2.91 -55.26 7.12
N LEU A 33 -3.95 -55.06 6.32
CA LEU A 33 -4.28 -53.77 5.68
C LEU A 33 -5.04 -52.82 6.60
N LEU A 34 -5.37 -53.21 7.83
CA LEU A 34 -6.00 -52.31 8.79
C LEU A 34 -5.26 -52.27 10.13
N ASP A 35 -4.01 -52.72 10.12
CA ASP A 35 -3.08 -52.54 11.22
C ASP A 35 -2.34 -51.22 11.03
N SER A 36 -2.40 -50.32 12.02
CA SER A 36 -1.70 -49.03 11.95
C SER A 36 -0.19 -49.24 11.83
N GLU A 37 0.38 -50.29 12.44
CA GLU A 37 1.82 -50.56 12.38
C GLU A 37 2.28 -50.87 10.94
N PHE A 38 1.43 -51.48 10.13
CA PHE A 38 1.72 -51.78 8.73
C PHE A 38 1.94 -50.51 7.90
N TYR A 39 1.11 -49.48 8.11
CA TYR A 39 1.23 -48.21 7.42
C TYR A 39 2.40 -47.38 7.91
N THR A 40 2.61 -47.33 9.23
CA THR A 40 3.76 -46.64 9.82
C THR A 40 5.07 -47.23 9.32
N LYS A 41 5.16 -48.56 9.16
CA LYS A 41 6.38 -49.23 8.68
C LYS A 41 6.65 -49.02 7.19
N ASN A 42 5.61 -48.89 6.37
CA ASN A 42 5.73 -48.69 4.92
C ASN A 42 5.67 -47.20 4.51
N TYR A 43 5.50 -46.28 5.46
CA TYR A 43 5.37 -44.84 5.22
C TYR A 43 6.57 -44.25 4.46
N THR A 44 7.79 -44.60 4.87
CA THR A 44 9.04 -44.11 4.28
C THR A 44 9.15 -44.42 2.78
N ASP A 45 8.58 -45.52 2.32
CA ASP A 45 8.64 -45.92 0.91
C ASP A 45 7.68 -45.11 0.02
N MET A 46 6.72 -44.40 0.62
CA MET A 46 5.67 -43.66 -0.10
C MET A 46 6.04 -42.20 -0.39
N ASN A 47 7.03 -41.64 0.32
CA ASN A 47 7.47 -40.24 0.22
C ASN A 47 6.29 -39.23 0.21
N ILE A 48 5.39 -39.36 1.19
CA ILE A 48 4.14 -38.58 1.23
C ILE A 48 4.45 -37.09 1.43
N SER A 49 5.33 -36.72 2.36
CA SER A 49 5.79 -35.35 2.52
C SER A 49 6.34 -34.77 1.22
N GLY A 50 7.22 -35.50 0.52
CA GLY A 50 7.73 -35.09 -0.80
C GLY A 50 6.62 -34.75 -1.80
N ARG A 51 5.54 -35.54 -1.87
CA ARG A 51 4.40 -35.25 -2.76
C ARG A 51 3.60 -34.01 -2.34
N VAL A 52 3.48 -33.75 -1.04
CA VAL A 52 2.82 -32.54 -0.54
C VAL A 52 3.57 -31.30 -1.03
N TYR A 53 4.90 -31.27 -0.91
CA TYR A 53 5.70 -30.13 -1.38
C TYR A 53 5.80 -30.03 -2.91
N THR A 54 5.87 -31.15 -3.64
CA THR A 54 6.06 -31.07 -5.11
C THR A 54 4.76 -30.86 -5.88
N ASN A 55 3.62 -31.29 -5.33
CA ASN A 55 2.36 -31.29 -6.08
C ASN A 55 1.31 -30.38 -5.45
N ILE A 56 1.15 -30.41 -4.12
CA ILE A 56 0.03 -29.72 -3.47
C ILE A 56 0.41 -28.27 -3.17
N LEU A 57 1.56 -28.03 -2.52
CA LEU A 57 1.98 -26.70 -2.11
C LEU A 57 2.07 -25.70 -3.29
N PRO A 58 2.65 -26.05 -4.46
CA PRO A 58 2.69 -25.14 -5.61
C PRO A 58 1.28 -24.81 -6.12
N ILE A 59 0.39 -25.80 -6.24
CA ILE A 59 -0.99 -25.57 -6.70
C ILE A 59 -1.72 -24.62 -5.73
N LEU A 60 -1.56 -24.83 -4.43
CA LEU A 60 -2.19 -23.96 -3.43
C LEU A 60 -1.68 -22.53 -3.50
N ILE A 61 -0.37 -22.34 -3.66
CA ILE A 61 0.24 -21.01 -3.83
C ILE A 61 -0.30 -20.34 -5.10
N ASP A 62 -0.36 -21.07 -6.21
CA ASP A 62 -0.88 -20.58 -7.50
C ASP A 62 -2.34 -20.15 -7.43
N GLU A 63 -3.17 -20.87 -6.67
CA GLU A 63 -4.59 -20.57 -6.51
C GLU A 63 -4.86 -19.46 -5.47
N THR A 64 -3.98 -19.31 -4.46
CA THR A 64 -4.24 -18.40 -3.33
C THR A 64 -3.61 -17.03 -3.47
N LEU A 65 -2.49 -16.91 -4.21
CA LEU A 65 -1.82 -15.65 -4.41
C LEU A 65 -2.57 -14.77 -5.41
N PRO A 66 -2.98 -13.57 -4.99
CA PRO A 66 -3.59 -12.63 -5.90
C PRO A 66 -2.60 -12.19 -6.99
N GLY A 67 -3.07 -12.06 -8.23
CA GLY A 67 -2.23 -11.65 -9.37
C GLY A 67 -1.70 -10.21 -9.34
N HIS A 68 -2.01 -9.43 -8.31
CA HIS A 68 -1.71 -8.00 -8.20
C HIS A 68 -0.38 -7.67 -7.50
N LEU A 69 0.32 -8.65 -6.91
CA LEU A 69 1.68 -8.47 -6.37
C LEU A 69 2.77 -8.95 -7.35
N LYS A 70 2.52 -8.76 -8.65
CA LYS A 70 3.50 -8.96 -9.71
C LYS A 70 3.96 -7.60 -10.21
N SER A 71 5.19 -7.22 -9.89
CA SER A 71 5.90 -6.16 -10.62
C SER A 71 6.75 -6.80 -11.73
N GLU A 72 7.16 -6.03 -12.74
CA GLU A 72 8.06 -6.55 -13.79
C GLU A 72 9.38 -7.10 -13.24
N ASN A 73 9.77 -6.71 -12.02
CA ASN A 73 11.07 -7.01 -11.39
C ASN A 73 10.99 -7.86 -10.11
N TYR A 74 9.79 -8.14 -9.57
CA TYR A 74 9.61 -8.90 -8.34
C TYR A 74 8.43 -9.87 -8.45
N ASP A 75 8.71 -11.18 -8.35
CA ASP A 75 7.71 -12.23 -8.25
C ASP A 75 7.66 -12.75 -6.81
N ILE A 76 6.71 -12.22 -6.04
CA ILE A 76 6.49 -12.60 -4.64
C ILE A 76 6.21 -14.11 -4.49
N LYS A 77 5.82 -14.79 -5.56
CA LYS A 77 5.48 -16.21 -5.57
C LYS A 77 6.64 -17.10 -5.17
N ASP A 78 7.84 -16.82 -5.68
CA ASP A 78 9.03 -17.63 -5.38
C ASP A 78 9.44 -17.47 -3.91
N ASP A 79 9.34 -16.26 -3.37
CA ASP A 79 9.57 -15.98 -1.95
C ASP A 79 8.52 -16.62 -1.05
N VAL A 80 7.24 -16.55 -1.41
CA VAL A 80 6.17 -17.21 -0.66
C VAL A 80 6.37 -18.73 -0.67
N TYR A 81 6.75 -19.32 -1.82
CA TYR A 81 7.07 -20.74 -1.88
C TYR A 81 8.25 -21.10 -0.97
N ARG A 82 9.32 -20.31 -1.01
CA ARG A 82 10.50 -20.47 -0.14
C ARG A 82 10.12 -20.38 1.34
N ILE A 83 9.40 -19.33 1.74
CA ILE A 83 8.96 -19.09 3.12
C ILE A 83 8.07 -20.23 3.61
N LEU A 84 7.07 -20.64 2.83
CA LEU A 84 6.16 -21.72 3.24
C LEU A 84 6.87 -23.07 3.34
N THR A 85 7.82 -23.34 2.44
CA THR A 85 8.62 -24.57 2.48
C THR A 85 9.52 -24.63 3.71
N ASN A 86 10.05 -23.49 4.16
CA ASN A 86 10.86 -23.41 5.38
C ASN A 86 10.00 -23.42 6.66
N THR A 87 8.85 -22.75 6.62
CA THR A 87 7.88 -22.62 7.73
C THR A 87 7.23 -23.96 8.08
N ILE A 88 6.89 -24.74 7.05
CA ILE A 88 6.27 -26.06 7.20
C ILE A 88 7.39 -27.08 6.97
N PRO A 89 8.10 -27.57 8.00
CA PRO A 89 9.14 -28.57 7.80
C PRO A 89 8.54 -29.93 7.43
N SER A 90 9.24 -30.70 6.59
CA SER A 90 8.76 -32.02 6.13
C SER A 90 8.45 -32.99 7.26
N SER A 91 9.18 -32.88 8.36
CA SER A 91 8.94 -33.64 9.59
C SER A 91 7.59 -33.33 10.25
N TRP A 92 7.09 -32.11 10.14
CA TRP A 92 5.77 -31.73 10.66
C TRP A 92 4.65 -32.36 9.81
N VAL A 93 4.80 -32.33 8.48
CA VAL A 93 3.88 -33.02 7.56
C VAL A 93 3.88 -34.52 7.85
N ASP A 94 5.06 -35.13 8.00
CA ASP A 94 5.19 -36.54 8.35
C ASP A 94 4.48 -36.86 9.68
N GLN A 95 4.68 -36.02 10.70
CA GLN A 95 4.04 -36.20 12.00
C GLN A 95 2.52 -36.17 11.90
N ILE A 96 1.96 -35.26 11.10
CA ILE A 96 0.49 -35.16 10.93
C ILE A 96 -0.05 -36.36 10.16
N VAL A 97 0.61 -36.78 9.09
CA VAL A 97 0.16 -37.95 8.32
C VAL A 97 0.17 -39.17 9.22
N LEU A 98 1.26 -39.40 9.96
CA LEU A 98 1.40 -40.54 10.87
C LEU A 98 0.38 -40.48 12.02
N THR A 99 0.17 -39.30 12.61
CA THR A 99 -0.82 -39.11 13.68
C THR A 99 -2.23 -39.37 13.15
N THR A 100 -2.55 -38.85 11.96
CA THR A 100 -3.84 -39.06 11.29
C THR A 100 -4.07 -40.54 11.02
N LEU A 101 -3.11 -41.23 10.42
CA LEU A 101 -3.22 -42.68 10.18
C LEU A 101 -3.40 -43.46 11.50
N SER A 102 -2.67 -43.08 12.55
CA SER A 102 -2.77 -43.74 13.86
C SER A 102 -4.12 -43.56 14.55
N GLN A 103 -4.84 -42.46 14.29
CA GLN A 103 -6.15 -42.17 14.87
C GLN A 103 -7.30 -42.70 14.00
N PHE A 104 -7.19 -42.54 12.67
CA PHE A 104 -8.26 -42.87 11.73
C PHE A 104 -8.34 -44.35 11.39
N ILE A 105 -7.23 -45.09 11.36
CA ILE A 105 -7.26 -46.55 11.11
C ILE A 105 -8.03 -47.29 12.22
N PRO A 106 -7.79 -47.04 13.52
CA PRO A 106 -8.61 -47.58 14.61
C PRO A 106 -10.09 -47.21 14.53
N TYR A 107 -10.40 -46.00 14.08
CA TYR A 107 -11.79 -45.57 13.88
C TYR A 107 -12.48 -46.34 12.74
N LEU A 108 -11.85 -46.42 11.56
CA LEU A 108 -12.37 -47.15 10.40
C LEU A 108 -12.53 -48.65 10.68
N THR A 109 -11.64 -49.21 11.51
CA THR A 109 -11.75 -50.61 11.95
C THR A 109 -12.81 -50.85 13.01
N GLY A 110 -13.39 -49.79 13.55
CA GLY A 110 -14.35 -49.85 14.65
C GLY A 110 -13.74 -50.24 15.99
N ILE A 111 -12.42 -50.13 16.14
CA ILE A 111 -11.72 -50.25 17.43
C ILE A 111 -12.05 -49.02 18.29
N ASN A 112 -11.99 -47.83 17.67
CA ASN A 112 -12.40 -46.57 18.28
C ASN A 112 -13.76 -46.12 17.73
N ASP A 113 -14.52 -45.39 18.54
CA ASP A 113 -15.79 -44.79 18.12
C ASP A 113 -15.63 -43.41 17.47
N GLU A 114 -14.54 -42.72 17.79
CA GLU A 114 -14.21 -41.36 17.34
C GLU A 114 -12.72 -41.28 16.97
N ALA A 115 -12.37 -40.31 16.11
CA ALA A 115 -11.00 -39.96 15.75
C ALA A 115 -10.85 -38.44 15.72
N SER A 116 -9.78 -37.95 16.34
CA SER A 116 -9.41 -36.54 16.29
C SER A 116 -7.91 -36.36 16.15
N VAL A 117 -7.51 -35.33 15.40
CA VAL A 117 -6.12 -34.92 15.20
C VAL A 117 -6.03 -33.43 15.48
N TYR A 118 -5.25 -33.07 16.50
CA TYR A 118 -4.97 -31.68 16.82
C TYR A 118 -3.79 -31.16 16.00
N LEU A 119 -3.99 -30.03 15.33
CA LEU A 119 -3.00 -29.28 14.59
C LEU A 119 -2.60 -28.05 15.40
N ASP A 120 -1.35 -28.03 15.84
CA ASP A 120 -0.75 -26.88 16.50
C ASP A 120 -0.34 -25.85 15.45
N VAL A 121 -1.28 -24.96 15.12
CA VAL A 121 -1.06 -23.91 14.12
C VAL A 121 -0.19 -22.78 14.67
N LYS A 122 -0.29 -22.47 15.97
CA LYS A 122 0.55 -21.48 16.64
C LYS A 122 2.04 -21.76 16.41
N LYS A 123 2.45 -23.02 16.57
CA LYS A 123 3.85 -23.42 16.32
C LYS A 123 4.31 -23.19 14.87
N LEU A 124 3.42 -23.32 13.88
CA LEU A 124 3.75 -22.97 12.49
C LEU A 124 3.86 -21.47 12.32
N THR A 125 2.96 -20.70 12.94
CA THR A 125 3.03 -19.24 12.95
C THR A 125 4.35 -18.75 13.58
N ASP A 126 4.84 -19.39 14.64
CA ASP A 126 6.14 -19.08 15.24
C ASP A 126 7.30 -19.28 14.26
N GLN A 127 7.25 -20.35 13.44
CA GLN A 127 8.26 -20.58 12.39
C GLN A 127 8.12 -19.59 11.25
N LEU A 128 6.89 -19.23 10.87
CA LEU A 128 6.62 -18.23 9.84
C LEU A 128 7.24 -16.89 10.22
N MET A 129 7.12 -16.50 11.50
CA MET A 129 7.71 -15.26 12.00
C MET A 129 9.23 -15.23 11.85
N ILE A 130 9.91 -16.36 12.07
CA ILE A 130 11.36 -16.44 11.88
C ILE A 130 11.73 -16.19 10.41
N GLU A 131 10.99 -16.80 9.47
CA GLU A 131 11.25 -16.64 8.04
C GLU A 131 10.88 -15.24 7.52
N LEU A 132 9.78 -14.65 8.01
CA LEU A 132 9.38 -13.28 7.66
C LEU A 132 10.34 -12.23 8.25
N ASN A 133 10.95 -12.52 9.40
CA ASN A 133 11.92 -11.63 10.03
C ASN A 133 13.34 -11.73 9.40
N ASN A 134 13.50 -12.46 8.30
CA ASN A 134 14.77 -12.61 7.60
C ASN A 134 15.19 -11.31 6.86
N ASP A 135 16.42 -10.86 7.05
CA ASP A 135 16.97 -9.63 6.46
C ASP A 135 16.93 -9.58 4.92
N GLU A 136 17.09 -10.72 4.24
CA GLU A 136 16.99 -10.83 2.78
C GLU A 136 15.55 -10.55 2.34
N PHE A 137 14.59 -11.23 2.96
CA PHE A 137 13.17 -11.04 2.67
C PHE A 137 12.71 -9.60 2.95
N LYS A 138 13.15 -8.98 4.05
CA LYS A 138 12.84 -7.57 4.34
C LYS A 138 13.32 -6.62 3.25
N LYS A 139 14.51 -6.86 2.69
CA LYS A 139 15.07 -6.04 1.60
C LYS A 139 14.33 -6.23 0.29
N ASP A 140 13.91 -7.46 0.02
CA ASP A 140 13.13 -7.77 -1.18
C ASP A 140 11.76 -7.07 -1.14
N ILE A 141 11.05 -7.17 -0.01
CA ILE A 141 9.77 -6.47 0.17
C ILE A 141 9.99 -4.94 0.18
N TYR A 142 11.04 -4.44 0.82
CA TYR A 142 11.38 -3.02 0.76
C TYR A 142 11.48 -2.52 -0.68
N THR A 143 12.26 -3.23 -1.52
CA THR A 143 12.47 -2.88 -2.92
C THR A 143 11.15 -2.92 -3.69
N ALA A 144 10.35 -3.98 -3.50
CA ALA A 144 9.04 -4.11 -4.15
C ALA A 144 8.09 -2.96 -3.78
N VAL A 145 7.98 -2.65 -2.48
CA VAL A 145 7.13 -1.57 -1.97
C VAL A 145 7.58 -0.22 -2.50
N THR A 146 8.88 0.08 -2.47
CA THR A 146 9.39 1.36 -2.99
C THR A 146 9.16 1.48 -4.48
N ASP A 147 9.47 0.45 -5.27
CA ASP A 147 9.34 0.49 -6.72
C ASP A 147 7.88 0.66 -7.15
N THR A 148 6.96 -0.09 -6.54
CA THR A 148 5.52 0.05 -6.80
C THR A 148 5.02 1.43 -6.40
N THR A 149 5.43 1.94 -5.23
CA THR A 149 5.04 3.28 -4.77
C THR A 149 5.55 4.37 -5.71
N ILE A 150 6.79 4.27 -6.19
CA ILE A 150 7.38 5.22 -7.14
C ILE A 150 6.60 5.21 -8.45
N GLU A 151 6.27 4.02 -8.98
CA GLU A 151 5.51 3.91 -10.23
C GLU A 151 4.11 4.51 -10.10
N ASP A 152 3.36 4.12 -9.06
CA ASP A 152 2.01 4.58 -8.82
C ASP A 152 1.94 6.11 -8.64
N ILE A 153 2.84 6.66 -7.83
CA ILE A 153 2.89 8.12 -7.60
C ILE A 153 3.34 8.83 -8.87
N SER A 154 4.30 8.30 -9.62
CA SER A 154 4.74 8.91 -10.89
C SER A 154 3.60 8.99 -11.90
N ILE A 155 2.75 7.96 -11.99
CA ILE A 155 1.55 7.97 -12.84
C ILE A 155 0.56 9.04 -12.38
N ARG A 156 0.27 9.09 -11.07
CA ARG A 156 -0.67 10.07 -10.50
C ARG A 156 -0.20 11.51 -10.72
N VAL A 157 1.09 11.77 -10.50
CA VAL A 157 1.68 13.10 -10.70
C VAL A 157 1.67 13.49 -12.18
N LYS A 158 1.98 12.57 -13.09
CA LYS A 158 1.93 12.83 -14.54
C LYS A 158 0.52 13.19 -15.03
N ASN A 159 -0.51 12.63 -14.39
CA ASN A 159 -1.91 12.86 -14.72
C ASN A 159 -2.53 14.04 -13.96
N ALA A 160 -1.83 14.63 -12.99
CA ALA A 160 -2.32 15.79 -12.26
C ALA A 160 -2.32 17.01 -13.20
N GLU A 161 -3.49 17.64 -13.37
CA GLU A 161 -3.65 18.76 -14.31
C GLU A 161 -2.80 19.98 -13.92
N ASP A 162 -2.55 20.23 -12.63
CA ASP A 162 -1.60 21.22 -12.14
C ASP A 162 -1.13 20.90 -10.71
N LEU A 163 0.19 20.77 -10.51
CA LEU A 163 0.80 20.79 -9.17
C LEU A 163 0.89 22.23 -8.64
N PRO A 164 0.83 22.44 -7.31
CA PRO A 164 0.97 23.77 -6.73
C PRO A 164 2.28 24.44 -7.17
N LEU A 165 2.22 25.75 -7.37
CA LEU A 165 3.38 26.60 -7.71
C LEU A 165 4.08 26.23 -9.04
N GLY A 166 3.40 25.49 -9.93
CA GLY A 166 3.95 25.13 -11.25
C GLY A 166 5.06 24.09 -11.20
N ILE A 167 5.18 23.36 -10.09
CA ILE A 167 6.13 22.26 -9.92
C ILE A 167 5.86 21.20 -10.99
N LYS A 168 6.91 20.64 -11.58
CA LYS A 168 6.84 19.50 -12.50
C LYS A 168 7.73 18.42 -11.96
N LEU A 169 7.15 17.33 -11.48
CA LEU A 169 7.94 16.20 -10.98
C LEU A 169 8.12 15.19 -12.10
N GLU A 170 9.37 14.85 -12.40
CA GLU A 170 9.71 13.68 -13.19
C GLU A 170 9.79 12.42 -12.30
N LYS A 171 9.87 11.25 -12.93
CA LYS A 171 9.96 9.97 -12.19
C LYS A 171 11.18 9.93 -11.25
N SER A 172 12.31 10.49 -11.66
CA SER A 172 13.52 10.59 -10.82
C SER A 172 13.32 11.44 -9.57
N ASP A 173 12.49 12.48 -9.66
CA ASP A 173 12.18 13.35 -8.53
C ASP A 173 11.31 12.61 -7.52
N VAL A 174 10.30 11.89 -8.00
CA VAL A 174 9.45 11.03 -7.18
C VAL A 174 10.30 9.95 -6.51
N GLU A 175 11.20 9.30 -7.25
CA GLU A 175 12.13 8.31 -6.70
C GLU A 175 12.97 8.88 -5.56
N LEU A 176 13.58 10.06 -5.74
CA LEU A 176 14.38 10.72 -4.71
C LEU A 176 13.55 11.03 -3.46
N LEU A 177 12.34 11.58 -3.62
CA LEU A 177 11.48 11.95 -2.49
C LEU A 177 10.97 10.71 -1.75
N ILE A 178 10.54 9.67 -2.46
CA ILE A 178 9.99 8.44 -1.87
C ILE A 178 11.07 7.61 -1.19
N THR A 179 12.25 7.46 -1.80
CA THR A 179 13.38 6.74 -1.15
C THR A 179 13.91 7.48 0.08
N SER A 180 13.83 8.82 0.09
CA SER A 180 14.16 9.63 1.27
C SER A 180 13.09 9.49 2.37
N LEU A 181 11.81 9.46 1.98
CA LEU A 181 10.69 9.30 2.92
C LEU A 181 10.68 7.90 3.54
N LEU A 182 10.83 6.87 2.71
CA LEU A 182 10.72 5.46 3.11
C LEU A 182 12.09 4.82 3.31
N TYR A 183 13.13 5.57 3.67
CA TYR A 183 14.49 5.04 3.77
C TYR A 183 14.58 3.71 4.55
N TYR A 184 15.40 2.79 4.05
CA TYR A 184 15.42 1.38 4.50
C TYR A 184 15.39 1.18 6.02
N LYS A 185 16.17 1.95 6.79
CA LYS A 185 16.22 1.80 8.25
C LYS A 185 14.91 2.12 8.96
N TRP A 186 14.13 3.08 8.46
CA TRP A 186 12.78 3.30 9.01
C TRP A 186 11.82 2.21 8.55
N TYR A 187 11.91 1.80 7.28
CA TYR A 187 11.08 0.74 6.74
C TYR A 187 11.26 -0.54 7.55
N GLU A 188 12.50 -0.97 7.79
CA GLU A 188 12.86 -2.13 8.60
C GLU A 188 12.25 -2.06 10.01
N SER A 189 12.39 -0.92 10.70
CA SER A 189 11.78 -0.74 12.02
C SER A 189 10.25 -0.79 12.00
N THR A 190 9.64 -0.25 10.94
CA THR A 190 8.18 -0.24 10.77
C THR A 190 7.67 -1.63 10.43
N TYR A 191 8.39 -2.35 9.57
CA TYR A 191 8.14 -3.74 9.21
C TYR A 191 8.18 -4.64 10.44
N ASP A 192 9.22 -4.53 11.27
CA ASP A 192 9.35 -5.32 12.50
C ASP A 192 8.19 -5.04 13.46
N THR A 193 7.87 -3.76 13.68
CA THR A 193 6.73 -3.37 14.54
C THR A 193 5.40 -3.89 14.00
N THR A 194 5.21 -3.82 12.68
CA THR A 194 4.00 -4.30 12.00
C THR A 194 3.87 -5.81 12.14
N LEU A 195 4.97 -6.53 11.91
CA LEU A 195 5.02 -7.97 11.97
C LEU A 195 4.77 -8.48 13.40
N ASP A 196 5.40 -7.88 14.40
CA ASP A 196 5.18 -8.20 15.81
C ASP A 196 3.73 -7.91 16.24
N THR A 197 3.18 -6.74 15.86
CA THR A 197 1.79 -6.37 16.18
C THR A 197 0.79 -7.34 15.54
N ALA A 198 1.02 -7.72 14.28
CA ALA A 198 0.18 -8.70 13.59
C ALA A 198 0.27 -10.08 14.24
N TYR A 199 1.48 -10.52 14.64
CA TYR A 199 1.67 -11.79 15.32
C TYR A 199 0.97 -11.82 16.68
N ASP A 200 1.17 -10.80 17.53
CA ASP A 200 0.57 -10.73 18.86
C ASP A 200 -0.96 -10.80 18.78
N TYR A 201 -1.55 -10.09 17.82
CA TYR A 201 -2.99 -10.13 17.58
C TYR A 201 -3.45 -11.51 17.08
N LEU A 202 -2.83 -12.04 16.03
CA LEU A 202 -3.23 -13.32 15.42
C LEU A 202 -3.00 -14.52 16.35
N SER A 203 -1.96 -14.49 17.18
CA SER A 203 -1.65 -15.53 18.16
C SER A 203 -2.48 -15.43 19.44
N GLY A 204 -3.28 -14.36 19.57
CA GLY A 204 -4.20 -14.13 20.69
C GLY A 204 -3.55 -13.51 21.93
N GLU A 205 -2.32 -13.01 21.83
CA GLU A 205 -1.62 -12.31 22.92
C GLU A 205 -2.23 -10.91 23.17
N THR A 206 -2.80 -10.28 22.15
CA THR A 206 -3.60 -9.05 22.27
C THR A 206 -5.04 -9.27 21.84
N GLU A 207 -5.98 -8.55 22.46
CA GLU A 207 -7.42 -8.62 22.14
C GLU A 207 -7.81 -7.81 20.91
N THR A 208 -7.10 -6.71 20.66
CA THR A 208 -7.40 -5.72 19.60
C THR A 208 -6.18 -5.52 18.72
N PHE A 209 -6.41 -5.37 17.42
CA PHE A 209 -5.38 -4.93 16.48
C PHE A 209 -5.37 -3.40 16.40
N GLU A 210 -4.23 -2.79 16.72
CA GLU A 210 -3.98 -1.36 16.54
C GLU A 210 -2.51 -1.15 16.16
N LEU A 211 -2.27 -0.73 14.93
CA LEU A 211 -0.95 -0.41 14.39
C LEU A 211 -0.86 1.09 14.13
N ASN A 212 0.11 1.75 14.76
CA ASN A 212 0.40 3.17 14.51
C ASN A 212 1.78 3.33 13.85
N ILE A 213 1.78 3.70 12.57
CA ILE A 213 2.99 3.99 11.81
C ILE A 213 3.31 5.49 11.89
N LYS A 214 4.42 5.84 12.55
CA LYS A 214 4.83 7.23 12.76
C LYS A 214 5.66 7.76 11.59
N LEU A 215 5.22 8.87 10.99
CA LEU A 215 5.89 9.55 9.88
C LEU A 215 6.72 10.78 10.29
N LYS A 216 6.56 11.27 11.53
CA LYS A 216 7.19 12.52 12.02
C LYS A 216 8.69 12.63 11.76
N ASN A 217 9.42 11.53 11.97
CA ASN A 217 10.88 11.52 11.81
C ASN A 217 11.32 11.41 10.34
N ASN A 218 10.44 10.95 9.47
CA ASN A 218 10.71 10.65 8.07
C ASN A 218 10.60 11.88 7.19
N ILE A 219 9.63 12.74 7.48
CA ILE A 219 9.48 14.01 6.74
C ILE A 219 10.76 14.84 6.81
N ARG A 220 11.51 14.76 7.92
CA ARG A 220 12.81 15.43 8.04
C ARG A 220 13.83 14.98 6.99
N GLN A 221 13.80 13.71 6.58
CA GLN A 221 14.71 13.17 5.56
C GLN A 221 14.36 13.67 4.16
N VAL A 222 13.08 13.98 3.92
CA VAL A 222 12.59 14.52 2.65
C VAL A 222 12.88 16.01 2.50
N LEU A 223 13.11 16.72 3.61
CA LEU A 223 13.27 18.17 3.63
C LEU A 223 14.36 18.69 2.69
N ASN A 224 15.58 18.15 2.78
CA ASN A 224 16.69 18.60 1.93
C ASN A 224 16.50 18.23 0.45
N PRO A 225 16.13 16.98 0.10
CA PRO A 225 15.76 16.63 -1.28
C PRO A 225 14.67 17.53 -1.86
N PHE A 226 13.66 17.86 -1.05
CA PHE A 226 12.57 18.73 -1.47
C PHE A 226 13.05 20.16 -1.71
N LYS A 227 13.86 20.75 -0.81
CA LYS A 227 14.48 22.07 -1.02
C LYS A 227 15.30 22.11 -2.30
N GLN A 228 16.15 21.09 -2.53
CA GLN A 228 16.96 21.00 -3.76
C GLN A 228 16.07 21.00 -5.01
N LEU A 229 14.98 20.22 -5.01
CA LEU A 229 14.03 20.17 -6.12
C LEU A 229 13.37 21.52 -6.38
N LEU A 230 12.95 22.23 -5.32
CA LEU A 230 12.34 23.56 -5.45
C LEU A 230 13.32 24.60 -6.01
N GLN A 231 14.59 24.52 -5.62
CA GLN A 231 15.67 25.36 -6.13
C GLN A 231 15.92 25.09 -7.63
N GLU A 232 16.07 23.82 -8.02
CA GLU A 232 16.32 23.42 -9.42
C GLU A 232 15.20 23.86 -10.36
N GLN A 233 13.96 23.83 -9.88
CA GLN A 233 12.77 24.24 -10.63
C GLN A 233 12.44 25.74 -10.52
N LYS A 234 13.27 26.54 -9.84
CA LYS A 234 13.07 27.98 -9.62
C LYS A 234 11.71 28.31 -8.98
N VAL A 235 11.19 27.40 -8.15
CA VAL A 235 9.91 27.60 -7.46
C VAL A 235 10.01 28.75 -6.46
N TYR A 236 11.19 28.92 -5.84
CA TYR A 236 11.47 30.05 -4.94
C TYR A 236 11.30 31.40 -5.63
N ASN A 237 11.74 31.55 -6.89
CA ASN A 237 11.53 32.76 -7.68
C ASN A 237 10.04 33.08 -7.83
N LEU A 238 9.24 32.08 -8.22
CA LEU A 238 7.80 32.24 -8.39
C LEU A 238 7.10 32.58 -7.06
N ALA A 239 7.52 31.95 -5.96
CA ALA A 239 6.99 32.22 -4.63
C ALA A 239 7.31 33.66 -4.18
N ILE A 240 8.55 34.10 -4.38
CA ILE A 240 9.00 35.47 -4.04
C ILE A 240 8.29 36.51 -4.91
N ASP A 241 8.15 36.28 -6.22
CA ASP A 241 7.45 37.22 -7.11
C ASP A 241 5.97 37.36 -6.71
N LYS A 242 5.33 36.24 -6.35
CA LYS A 242 3.95 36.24 -5.87
C LYS A 242 3.81 36.93 -4.52
N ALA A 243 4.69 36.63 -3.57
CA ALA A 243 4.78 37.31 -2.27
C ALA A 243 4.98 38.82 -2.42
N GLY A 244 5.92 39.22 -3.28
CA GLY A 244 6.19 40.62 -3.60
C GLY A 244 4.96 41.34 -4.13
N SER A 245 4.20 40.71 -5.03
CA SER A 245 3.01 41.32 -5.61
C SER A 245 1.92 41.61 -4.58
N LEU A 246 1.88 40.84 -3.48
CA LEU A 246 0.93 41.03 -2.39
C LEU A 246 1.36 42.13 -1.46
N ILE A 247 2.64 42.17 -1.12
CA ILE A 247 3.21 43.27 -0.34
C ILE A 247 2.93 44.58 -1.07
N VAL A 248 3.16 44.62 -2.38
CA VAL A 248 2.93 45.80 -3.21
C VAL A 248 1.44 46.17 -3.31
N SER A 249 0.52 45.20 -3.41
CA SER A 249 -0.92 45.49 -3.51
C SER A 249 -1.54 46.03 -2.22
N GLN A 250 -0.86 45.90 -1.08
CA GLN A 250 -1.29 46.52 0.18
C GLN A 250 -0.98 48.02 0.26
N PHE A 251 -0.15 48.57 -0.64
CA PHE A 251 0.15 50.00 -0.66
C PHE A 251 -0.92 50.78 -1.43
N ASP A 252 -1.64 51.62 -0.70
CA ASP A 252 -2.55 52.59 -1.30
C ASP A 252 -1.79 53.86 -1.68
N LEU A 253 -1.45 54.01 -2.96
CA LEU A 253 -0.79 55.22 -3.48
C LEU A 253 -1.70 56.45 -3.39
N ASN A 254 -3.02 56.30 -3.22
CA ASN A 254 -3.91 57.44 -3.03
C ASN A 254 -3.90 58.00 -1.59
N SER A 255 -3.09 57.42 -0.69
CA SER A 255 -2.83 57.99 0.64
C SER A 255 -1.93 59.23 0.63
N PHE A 256 -1.32 59.60 -0.52
CA PHE A 256 -0.46 60.78 -0.68
C PHE A 256 -1.25 62.08 -0.95
N ASN A 257 -0.69 63.24 -0.58
CA ASN A 257 -1.27 64.56 -0.87
C ASN A 257 -1.13 64.91 -2.37
N LEU A 258 -2.09 64.48 -3.18
CA LEU A 258 -2.14 64.76 -4.62
C LEU A 258 -2.93 66.04 -4.95
N PRO A 259 -2.66 66.68 -6.11
CA PRO A 259 -3.47 67.81 -6.59
C PRO A 259 -4.94 67.43 -6.72
N GLU A 260 -5.81 68.42 -6.53
CA GLU A 260 -7.26 68.22 -6.54
C GLU A 260 -7.72 67.68 -7.92
N GLY A 261 -8.22 66.44 -7.95
CA GLY A 261 -8.65 65.76 -9.17
C GLY A 261 -7.64 64.79 -9.79
N VAL A 262 -6.46 64.61 -9.19
CA VAL A 262 -5.45 63.61 -9.57
C VAL A 262 -5.51 62.44 -8.59
N SER A 263 -5.66 61.22 -9.11
CA SER A 263 -5.55 59.98 -8.34
C SER A 263 -4.53 59.08 -9.02
N PHE A 264 -3.64 58.49 -8.24
CA PHE A 264 -2.79 57.43 -8.75
C PHE A 264 -3.65 56.18 -9.02
N ASN A 265 -3.26 55.45 -10.06
CA ASN A 265 -3.79 54.12 -10.26
C ASN A 265 -3.12 53.19 -9.25
N ASN A 266 -3.93 52.59 -8.38
CA ASN A 266 -3.48 51.65 -7.36
C ASN A 266 -3.21 50.24 -7.91
N ASP A 267 -3.46 49.97 -9.19
CA ASP A 267 -3.08 48.70 -9.83
C ASP A 267 -1.55 48.62 -10.04
N LEU A 268 -0.81 48.50 -8.94
CA LEU A 268 0.62 48.18 -8.93
C LEU A 268 0.81 46.68 -9.23
N SER A 269 0.76 46.30 -10.50
CA SER A 269 1.06 44.92 -10.90
C SER A 269 2.56 44.74 -11.17
N LEU A 270 3.23 43.98 -10.29
CA LEU A 270 4.61 43.52 -10.51
C LEU A 270 4.76 42.59 -11.73
N ILE A 271 3.66 42.08 -12.28
CA ILE A 271 3.65 41.05 -13.33
C ILE A 271 3.60 41.68 -14.73
N SER A 272 3.15 42.94 -14.85
CA SER A 272 3.03 43.63 -16.15
C SER A 272 4.27 44.42 -16.58
N ASN A 273 5.12 44.80 -15.63
CA ASN A 273 6.38 45.48 -15.91
C ASN A 273 7.50 44.42 -15.95
N SER A 274 8.36 44.47 -16.97
CA SER A 274 9.36 43.44 -17.33
C SER A 274 10.43 43.09 -16.27
N ASP A 275 10.31 43.59 -15.04
CA ASP A 275 11.27 43.48 -13.96
C ASP A 275 10.64 42.68 -12.80
N SER A 276 10.73 41.35 -12.81
CA SER A 276 10.24 40.53 -11.69
C SER A 276 11.08 40.80 -10.43
N LEU A 277 10.47 40.75 -9.24
CA LEU A 277 11.18 41.01 -7.98
C LEU A 277 12.38 40.05 -7.83
N SER A 278 12.17 38.77 -8.16
CA SER A 278 13.16 37.71 -8.12
C SER A 278 14.31 37.89 -9.12
N SER A 279 14.11 38.61 -10.23
CA SER A 279 15.17 38.83 -11.24
C SER A 279 16.27 39.78 -10.78
N SER A 280 15.98 40.55 -9.73
CA SER A 280 16.85 41.60 -9.21
C SER A 280 17.53 41.27 -7.89
N LEU A 281 17.27 40.07 -7.37
CA LEU A 281 17.89 39.54 -6.16
C LEU A 281 18.98 38.55 -6.52
N ASP A 282 20.01 38.50 -5.68
CA ASP A 282 21.02 37.46 -5.76
C ASP A 282 20.38 36.09 -5.47
N GLN A 283 20.83 35.05 -6.20
CA GLN A 283 20.29 33.69 -6.04
C GLN A 283 20.49 33.15 -4.62
N ASP A 284 21.55 33.57 -3.92
CA ASP A 284 21.79 33.18 -2.53
C ASP A 284 20.68 33.68 -1.60
N ILE A 285 20.18 34.91 -1.81
CA ILE A 285 19.07 35.49 -1.03
C ILE A 285 17.77 34.75 -1.34
N ILE A 286 17.52 34.45 -2.62
CA ILE A 286 16.33 33.71 -3.06
C ILE A 286 16.30 32.32 -2.40
N ASN A 287 17.45 31.65 -2.35
CA ASN A 287 17.57 30.33 -1.75
C ASN A 287 17.44 30.39 -0.22
N GLU A 288 18.00 31.41 0.43
CA GLU A 288 17.85 31.61 1.88
C GLU A 288 16.38 31.80 2.27
N ILE A 289 15.67 32.71 1.59
CA ILE A 289 14.23 32.93 1.81
C ILE A 289 13.45 31.65 1.52
N GLY A 290 13.71 31.01 0.37
CA GLY A 290 13.02 29.78 -0.03
C GLY A 290 13.23 28.62 0.94
N ASP A 291 14.43 28.45 1.45
CA ASP A 291 14.75 27.40 2.42
C ASP A 291 14.08 27.65 3.78
N ASP A 292 14.03 28.91 4.23
CA ASP A 292 13.33 29.30 5.45
C ASP A 292 11.81 29.09 5.35
N LEU A 293 11.22 29.43 4.20
CA LEU A 293 9.81 29.12 3.89
C LEU A 293 9.52 27.63 4.07
N VAL A 294 10.36 26.78 3.47
CA VAL A 294 10.21 25.32 3.54
C VAL A 294 10.41 24.81 4.98
N ASP A 295 11.33 25.40 5.74
CA ASP A 295 11.54 25.05 7.15
C ASP A 295 10.34 25.41 8.03
N GLN A 296 9.71 26.56 7.81
CA GLN A 296 8.50 26.96 8.53
C GLN A 296 7.31 26.04 8.20
N ILE A 297 7.13 25.68 6.94
CA ILE A 297 6.13 24.68 6.51
C ILE A 297 6.42 23.32 7.19
N TYR A 298 7.68 22.90 7.24
CA TYR A 298 8.08 21.69 7.95
C TYR A 298 7.69 21.75 9.43
N LEU A 299 7.94 22.86 10.13
CA LEU A 299 7.55 23.05 11.53
C LEU A 299 6.05 22.94 11.74
N TYR A 300 5.24 23.48 10.81
CA TYR A 300 3.79 23.32 10.81
C TYR A 300 3.38 21.85 10.65
N LEU A 301 3.92 21.15 9.64
CA LEU A 301 3.61 19.75 9.35
C LEU A 301 3.93 18.82 10.53
N ILE A 302 5.03 19.05 11.24
CA ILE A 302 5.41 18.23 12.41
C ILE A 302 4.70 18.62 13.72
N GLY A 303 3.76 19.58 13.66
CA GLY A 303 2.98 20.06 14.79
C GLY A 303 3.77 20.89 15.80
N LYS A 304 4.88 21.51 15.41
CA LYS A 304 5.58 22.49 16.25
C LYS A 304 4.97 23.89 16.16
N SER A 305 4.28 24.19 15.07
CA SER A 305 3.38 25.33 14.95
C SER A 305 1.93 24.86 14.91
N ASN A 306 1.01 25.64 15.48
CA ASN A 306 -0.43 25.36 15.48
C ASN A 306 -1.13 25.92 14.22
N SER A 307 -0.68 27.08 13.73
CA SER A 307 -1.13 27.75 12.51
C SER A 307 -0.05 27.71 11.44
N MET A 308 -0.47 27.73 10.17
CA MET A 308 0.43 27.93 9.04
C MET A 308 0.65 29.44 8.91
N GLU A 309 1.47 30.00 9.79
CA GLU A 309 1.95 31.38 9.71
C GLU A 309 3.38 31.33 9.19
N ILE A 310 3.63 32.10 8.13
CA ILE A 310 4.94 32.15 7.49
C ILE A 310 5.47 33.57 7.58
N GLU A 311 6.57 33.75 8.31
CA GLU A 311 7.27 35.02 8.44
C GLU A 311 8.41 35.09 7.43
N ILE A 312 8.38 36.06 6.51
CA ILE A 312 9.48 36.31 5.58
C ILE A 312 10.22 37.57 6.03
N ASP A 313 11.54 37.48 6.18
CA ASP A 313 12.39 38.67 6.28
C ASP A 313 12.42 39.35 4.90
N ILE A 314 11.80 40.52 4.82
CA ILE A 314 11.70 41.31 3.59
C ILE A 314 12.67 42.50 3.59
N LYS A 315 13.59 42.56 4.55
CA LYS A 315 14.59 43.63 4.66
C LYS A 315 15.44 43.74 3.40
N ASP A 316 15.85 42.61 2.84
CA ASP A 316 16.64 42.58 1.59
C ASP A 316 15.77 42.80 0.35
N LEU A 317 14.45 42.59 0.46
CA LEU A 317 13.47 42.91 -0.58
C LEU A 317 13.09 44.41 -0.59
N THR A 318 13.17 45.07 0.57
CA THR A 318 12.70 46.44 0.79
C THR A 318 13.31 47.46 -0.18
N PRO A 319 14.64 47.51 -0.42
CA PRO A 319 15.23 48.44 -1.37
C PRO A 319 14.68 48.28 -2.78
N LYS A 320 14.33 47.05 -3.16
CA LYS A 320 13.81 46.76 -4.49
C LYS A 320 12.32 47.06 -4.62
N ILE A 321 11.54 46.70 -3.61
CA ILE A 321 10.13 47.08 -3.52
C ILE A 321 10.02 48.61 -3.61
N ASN A 322 10.88 49.33 -2.90
CA ASN A 322 11.00 50.79 -3.01
C ASN A 322 11.30 51.25 -4.44
N GLU A 323 12.30 50.67 -5.10
CA GLU A 323 12.65 51.06 -6.47
C GLU A 323 11.48 50.87 -7.45
N ILE A 324 10.75 49.76 -7.32
CA ILE A 324 9.62 49.44 -8.21
C ILE A 324 8.46 50.42 -7.97
N ILE A 325 8.09 50.66 -6.71
CA ILE A 325 7.03 51.62 -6.37
C ILE A 325 7.43 53.03 -6.80
N MET A 326 8.69 53.44 -6.57
CA MET A 326 9.21 54.75 -6.97
C MET A 326 9.16 54.94 -8.48
N LYS A 327 9.56 53.93 -9.25
CA LYS A 327 9.51 53.96 -10.73
C LYS A 327 8.07 54.07 -11.24
N GLU A 328 7.13 53.36 -10.62
CA GLU A 328 5.72 53.44 -10.99
C GLU A 328 5.12 54.82 -10.63
N VAL A 329 5.39 55.33 -9.44
CA VAL A 329 4.96 56.67 -9.03
C VAL A 329 5.54 57.74 -9.95
N GLU A 330 6.82 57.62 -10.32
CA GLU A 330 7.45 58.53 -11.27
C GLU A 330 6.75 58.49 -12.64
N ASN A 331 6.48 57.30 -13.18
CA ASN A 331 5.78 57.12 -14.45
C ASN A 331 4.36 57.73 -14.41
N GLN A 332 3.61 57.51 -13.32
CA GLN A 332 2.26 58.06 -13.17
C GLN A 332 2.29 59.58 -13.00
N LEU A 333 3.31 60.12 -12.33
CA LEU A 333 3.51 61.56 -12.17
C LEU A 333 3.86 62.22 -13.51
N ASP A 334 4.73 61.61 -14.31
CA ASP A 334 5.06 62.07 -15.66
C ASP A 334 3.83 62.05 -16.56
N SER A 335 3.06 60.96 -16.54
CA SER A 335 1.80 60.87 -17.30
C SER A 335 0.80 61.93 -16.87
N THR A 336 0.70 62.21 -15.56
CA THR A 336 -0.18 63.25 -15.03
C THR A 336 0.23 64.63 -15.54
N ILE A 337 1.52 64.95 -15.49
CA ILE A 337 2.06 66.25 -15.95
C ILE A 337 1.85 66.42 -17.46
N GLU A 338 2.08 65.38 -18.25
CA GLU A 338 1.89 65.40 -19.72
C GLU A 338 0.42 65.62 -20.13
N GLN A 339 -0.53 65.20 -19.30
CA GLN A 339 -1.96 65.32 -19.56
C GLN A 339 -2.56 66.66 -19.10
N LEU A 340 -1.80 67.51 -18.40
CA LEU A 340 -2.30 68.79 -17.91
C LEU A 340 -2.69 69.73 -19.08
N PRO A 341 -3.85 70.41 -19.01
CA PRO A 341 -4.23 71.39 -20.01
C PRO A 341 -3.28 72.60 -19.96
N ILE A 342 -3.05 73.28 -21.09
CA ILE A 342 -2.19 74.48 -21.12
C ILE A 342 -2.87 75.62 -20.35
N CYS A 343 -2.15 76.24 -19.41
CA CYS A 343 -2.63 77.37 -18.62
C CYS A 343 -2.93 78.59 -19.51
N SER A 344 -3.90 79.42 -19.09
CA SER A 344 -4.06 80.76 -19.68
C SER A 344 -2.87 81.66 -19.33
N THR A 345 -2.65 82.70 -20.13
CA THR A 345 -1.58 83.68 -19.89
C THR A 345 -1.65 84.33 -18.51
N GLU A 346 -2.86 84.64 -18.03
CA GLU A 346 -3.09 85.25 -16.70
C GLU A 346 -2.68 84.30 -15.57
N VAL A 347 -3.04 83.01 -15.69
CA VAL A 347 -2.67 81.99 -14.71
C VAL A 347 -1.16 81.75 -14.74
N THR A 348 -0.56 81.66 -15.93
CA THR A 348 0.89 81.46 -16.11
C THR A 348 1.70 82.60 -15.47
N LEU A 349 1.26 83.85 -15.66
CA LEU A 349 1.91 85.01 -15.04
C LEU A 349 1.69 85.05 -13.52
N GLY A 350 0.54 84.59 -13.04
CA GLY A 350 0.28 84.40 -11.60
C GLY A 350 1.25 83.41 -10.95
N LEU A 351 1.56 82.30 -11.62
CA LEU A 351 2.49 81.26 -11.17
C LEU A 351 3.95 81.76 -11.03
N ILE A 352 4.34 82.79 -11.80
CA ILE A 352 5.67 83.42 -11.65
C ILE A 352 5.76 84.16 -10.31
N SER A 353 4.67 84.82 -9.90
CA SER A 353 4.60 85.65 -8.70
C SER A 353 4.38 84.89 -7.39
N GLN A 354 4.01 83.61 -7.46
CA GLN A 354 3.72 82.77 -6.31
C GLN A 354 4.80 81.70 -6.08
N ASN A 355 4.98 81.32 -4.82
CA ASN A 355 5.61 80.04 -4.49
C ASN A 355 4.58 78.95 -4.78
N ILE A 356 4.95 78.02 -5.64
CA ILE A 356 4.11 76.92 -6.06
C ILE A 356 4.62 75.71 -5.28
N ASP A 357 3.88 75.27 -4.27
CA ASP A 357 4.27 74.15 -3.42
C ASP A 357 3.59 72.84 -3.84
N THR A 358 2.71 72.89 -4.85
CA THR A 358 1.92 71.75 -5.37
C THR A 358 1.87 71.77 -6.90
N ILE A 359 1.72 70.62 -7.55
CA ILE A 359 1.58 70.57 -9.02
C ILE A 359 0.37 71.43 -9.44
N PRO A 360 0.53 72.37 -10.38
CA PRO A 360 -0.58 73.20 -10.84
C PRO A 360 -1.62 72.40 -11.62
N ASN A 361 -2.87 72.83 -11.61
CA ASN A 361 -3.96 72.19 -12.37
C ASN A 361 -3.84 72.35 -13.90
N CYS A 362 -2.79 73.02 -14.40
CA CYS A 362 -2.54 73.26 -15.81
C CYS A 362 -1.02 73.38 -16.07
N TYR A 363 -0.57 73.06 -17.28
CA TYR A 363 0.82 73.20 -17.69
C TYR A 363 1.09 74.65 -18.14
N PRO A 364 2.12 75.35 -17.61
CA PRO A 364 2.41 76.73 -17.96
C PRO A 364 2.60 76.93 -19.46
N GLN A 365 1.92 77.92 -20.05
CA GLN A 365 2.13 78.25 -21.45
C GLN A 365 3.51 78.87 -21.64
N LYS A 366 4.21 78.51 -22.73
CA LYS A 366 5.49 79.17 -23.09
C LYS A 366 5.28 80.66 -23.38
N LEU A 367 5.72 81.50 -22.47
CA LEU A 367 5.67 82.95 -22.56
C LEU A 367 6.48 83.47 -23.74
N SER A 368 7.61 82.83 -24.07
CA SER A 368 8.42 83.15 -25.26
C SER A 368 7.69 82.96 -26.59
N SER A 369 6.58 82.21 -26.61
CA SER A 369 5.77 81.97 -27.81
C SER A 369 4.57 82.91 -27.94
N LEU A 370 4.36 83.81 -26.97
CA LEU A 370 3.25 84.76 -26.99
C LEU A 370 3.50 85.89 -28.01
N PRO A 371 2.44 86.38 -28.68
CA PRO A 371 2.56 87.51 -29.60
C PRO A 371 2.91 88.79 -28.83
N ASP A 372 3.88 89.54 -29.35
CA ASP A 372 4.30 90.83 -28.81
C ASP A 372 3.18 91.87 -28.95
N SER A 373 2.40 92.06 -27.88
CA SER A 373 1.32 93.03 -27.80
C SER A 373 1.57 94.09 -26.73
N MET A 374 1.00 95.29 -26.93
CA MET A 374 1.12 96.39 -25.98
C MET A 374 0.52 96.05 -24.60
N GLU A 375 -0.54 95.24 -24.60
CA GLU A 375 -1.20 94.74 -23.39
C GLU A 375 -0.29 93.77 -22.61
N LEU A 376 0.36 92.84 -23.31
CA LEU A 376 1.30 91.89 -22.70
C LEU A 376 2.53 92.63 -22.13
N ARG A 377 3.10 93.59 -22.88
CA ARG A 377 4.20 94.44 -22.39
C ARG A 377 3.82 95.24 -21.14
N PHE A 378 2.59 95.75 -21.07
CA PHE A 378 2.10 96.48 -19.90
C PHE A 378 1.98 95.58 -18.67
N VAL A 379 1.43 94.37 -18.82
CA VAL A 379 1.32 93.38 -17.74
C VAL A 379 2.70 92.91 -17.27
N LEU A 380 3.62 92.60 -18.19
CA LEU A 380 4.99 92.22 -17.86
C LEU A 380 5.74 93.35 -17.14
N ALA A 381 5.55 94.61 -17.56
CA ALA A 381 6.14 95.77 -16.89
C ALA A 381 5.63 95.94 -15.44
N ILE A 382 4.34 95.67 -15.18
CA ILE A 382 3.79 95.65 -13.81
C ILE A 382 4.46 94.59 -12.95
N LEU A 383 4.73 93.41 -13.54
CA LEU A 383 5.41 92.31 -12.87
C LEU A 383 6.94 92.45 -12.83
N SER A 384 7.48 93.57 -13.34
CA SER A 384 8.93 93.80 -13.47
C SER A 384 9.65 92.74 -14.33
N ILE A 385 8.96 92.17 -15.30
CA ILE A 385 9.46 91.17 -16.24
C ILE A 385 9.84 91.85 -17.56
N ASP A 386 11.05 91.60 -18.03
CA ASP A 386 11.50 92.06 -19.35
C ASP A 386 11.03 91.08 -20.44
N PHE A 387 10.44 91.63 -21.51
CA PHE A 387 9.96 90.88 -22.66
C PHE A 387 11.10 90.11 -23.37
N GLU A 388 12.31 90.67 -23.40
CA GLU A 388 13.48 90.01 -24.02
C GLU A 388 13.95 88.79 -23.24
N ASN A 389 13.52 88.67 -21.97
CA ASN A 389 13.93 87.61 -21.05
C ASN A 389 12.85 86.56 -20.80
N LEU A 390 11.75 86.53 -21.57
CA LEU A 390 10.64 85.58 -21.36
C LEU A 390 11.08 84.11 -21.38
N TYR A 391 12.11 83.77 -22.16
CA TYR A 391 12.75 82.45 -22.14
C TYR A 391 13.28 82.04 -20.75
N ILE A 392 13.79 83.00 -19.96
CA ILE A 392 14.28 82.74 -18.59
C ILE A 392 13.11 82.34 -17.69
N TYR A 393 11.95 82.98 -17.85
CA TYR A 393 10.75 82.68 -17.07
C TYR A 393 10.10 81.36 -17.49
N ASP A 394 10.13 81.02 -18.78
CA ASP A 394 9.74 79.68 -19.26
C ASP A 394 10.58 78.60 -18.58
N LYS A 395 11.91 78.79 -18.56
CA LYS A 395 12.82 77.87 -17.89
C LYS A 395 12.61 77.83 -16.37
N MET A 396 12.36 78.97 -15.73
CA MET A 396 12.05 79.00 -14.29
C MET A 396 10.76 78.23 -13.95
N LEU A 397 9.73 78.30 -14.80
CA LEU A 397 8.49 77.55 -14.60
C LEU A 397 8.67 76.05 -14.84
N GLU A 398 9.44 75.67 -15.86
CA GLU A 398 9.83 74.26 -16.09
C GLU A 398 10.66 73.73 -14.90
N ASP A 399 11.66 74.48 -14.43
CA ASP A 399 12.51 74.12 -13.28
C ASP A 399 11.67 73.97 -11.99
N LYS A 400 10.69 74.87 -11.75
CA LYS A 400 9.76 74.77 -10.61
C LYS A 400 8.92 73.48 -10.64
N ILE A 401 8.42 73.08 -11.82
CA ILE A 401 7.64 71.83 -11.95
C ILE A 401 8.52 70.61 -11.66
N VAL A 402 9.77 70.62 -12.14
CA VAL A 402 10.76 69.56 -11.85
C VAL A 402 11.10 69.52 -10.36
N GLU A 403 11.22 70.66 -9.69
CA GLU A 403 11.47 70.75 -8.24
C GLU A 403 10.31 70.16 -7.44
N ILE A 404 9.06 70.49 -7.80
CA ILE A 404 7.85 69.91 -7.18
C ILE A 404 7.80 68.39 -7.40
N LYS A 405 8.06 67.91 -8.63
CA LYS A 405 8.15 66.48 -8.93
C LYS A 405 9.17 65.79 -8.03
N THR A 406 10.36 66.39 -7.88
CA THR A 406 11.44 65.85 -7.03
C THR A 406 11.04 65.83 -5.56
N SER A 407 10.36 66.86 -5.07
CA SER A 407 9.87 66.94 -3.68
C SER A 407 8.84 65.85 -3.39
N ILE A 408 7.89 65.62 -4.30
CA ILE A 408 6.89 64.55 -4.16
C ILE A 408 7.58 63.18 -4.12
N LEU A 409 8.53 62.93 -5.03
CA LEU A 409 9.28 61.68 -5.04
C LEU A 409 10.08 61.47 -3.73
N GLN A 410 10.68 62.52 -3.16
CA GLN A 410 11.38 62.43 -1.87
C GLN A 410 10.42 62.13 -0.70
N GLU A 411 9.24 62.75 -0.70
CA GLU A 411 8.21 62.49 0.31
C GLU A 411 7.72 61.03 0.24
N VAL A 412 7.41 60.55 -0.97
CA VAL A 412 7.04 59.16 -1.23
C VAL A 412 8.14 58.20 -0.76
N GLN A 413 9.40 58.47 -1.12
CA GLN A 413 10.54 57.65 -0.70
C GLN A 413 10.69 57.61 0.84
N SER A 414 10.48 58.74 1.53
CA SER A 414 10.53 58.80 2.99
C SER A 414 9.41 57.97 3.63
N ILE A 415 8.20 58.02 3.06
CA ILE A 415 7.04 57.27 3.56
C ILE A 415 7.24 55.76 3.34
N LEU A 416 7.70 55.36 2.15
CA LEU A 416 7.96 53.95 1.84
C LEU A 416 9.01 53.35 2.78
N ASN A 417 10.11 54.08 3.04
CA ASN A 417 11.14 53.65 3.99
C ASN A 417 10.65 53.51 5.45
N GLN A 418 9.58 54.22 5.83
CA GLN A 418 9.01 54.16 7.18
C GLN A 418 7.89 53.13 7.32
N ASN A 419 7.19 52.82 6.22
CA ASN A 419 5.98 51.99 6.24
C ASN A 419 6.15 50.58 5.68
N ILE A 420 7.22 50.29 4.92
CA ILE A 420 7.53 48.90 4.56
C ILE A 420 8.08 48.20 5.82
N PRO A 421 7.40 47.17 6.34
CA PRO A 421 7.89 46.46 7.51
C PRO A 421 9.16 45.68 7.15
N SER A 422 10.01 45.39 8.13
CA SER A 422 11.20 44.55 7.90
C SER A 422 10.83 43.08 7.69
N ASN A 423 9.72 42.64 8.28
CA ASN A 423 9.21 41.28 8.16
C ASN A 423 7.76 41.32 7.68
N TYR A 424 7.40 40.38 6.81
CA TYR A 424 6.02 40.18 6.38
C TYR A 424 5.53 38.82 6.87
N VAL A 425 4.39 38.79 7.56
CA VAL A 425 3.79 37.55 8.06
C VAL A 425 2.60 37.21 7.18
N PHE A 426 2.69 36.11 6.45
CA PHE A 426 1.55 35.52 5.78
C PHE A 426 0.66 34.82 6.80
N SER A 427 -0.59 35.25 6.86
CA SER A 427 -1.61 34.58 7.65
C SER A 427 -2.04 33.26 7.02
N ASP A 428 -2.61 32.38 7.84
CA ASP A 428 -3.17 31.10 7.40
C ASP A 428 -4.25 31.28 6.31
N GLU A 429 -5.07 32.34 6.41
CA GLU A 429 -6.09 32.68 5.42
C GLU A 429 -5.48 33.09 4.07
N GLU A 430 -4.43 33.91 4.10
CA GLU A 430 -3.72 34.34 2.89
C GLU A 430 -3.07 33.15 2.19
N LEU A 431 -2.36 32.28 2.92
CA LEU A 431 -1.73 31.09 2.33
C LEU A 431 -2.76 30.14 1.71
N LYS A 432 -3.88 29.91 2.40
CA LYS A 432 -4.97 29.08 1.89
C LYS A 432 -5.64 29.68 0.66
N SER A 433 -5.65 31.00 0.50
CA SER A 433 -6.18 31.65 -0.70
C SER A 433 -5.39 31.31 -1.98
N TYR A 434 -4.12 30.89 -1.85
CA TYR A 434 -3.28 30.47 -2.99
C TYR A 434 -3.39 29.00 -3.35
N LEU A 435 -4.04 28.23 -2.49
CA LEU A 435 -4.17 26.79 -2.64
C LEU A 435 -5.62 26.45 -2.99
N SER A 436 -5.80 25.43 -3.82
CA SER A 436 -7.15 24.90 -4.05
C SER A 436 -7.67 24.23 -2.77
N PRO A 437 -9.00 24.12 -2.58
CA PRO A 437 -9.56 23.41 -1.43
C PRO A 437 -9.00 21.98 -1.26
N THR A 438 -8.73 21.31 -2.38
CA THR A 438 -8.10 19.97 -2.40
C THR A 438 -6.67 20.00 -1.90
N GLN A 439 -5.88 21.01 -2.26
CA GLN A 439 -4.49 21.16 -1.78
C GLN A 439 -4.44 21.48 -0.29
N VAL A 440 -5.34 22.32 0.21
CA VAL A 440 -5.46 22.61 1.65
C VAL A 440 -5.80 21.35 2.44
N ALA A 441 -6.82 20.59 1.98
CA ALA A 441 -7.22 19.33 2.61
C ALA A 441 -6.06 18.31 2.63
N LEU A 442 -5.28 18.24 1.56
CA LEU A 442 -4.10 17.37 1.49
C LEU A 442 -3.02 17.78 2.51
N ILE A 443 -2.72 19.07 2.65
CA ILE A 443 -1.73 19.56 3.62
C ILE A 443 -2.17 19.23 5.05
N ASP A 444 -3.45 19.47 5.38
CA ASP A 444 -3.99 19.17 6.70
C ASP A 444 -3.98 17.66 6.98
N GLN A 445 -4.25 16.83 5.97
CA GLN A 445 -4.15 15.38 6.05
C GLN A 445 -2.71 14.91 6.27
N ILE A 446 -1.74 15.44 5.51
CA ILE A 446 -0.31 15.14 5.71
C ILE A 446 0.11 15.53 7.13
N ARG A 447 -0.30 16.71 7.60
CA ARG A 447 -0.03 17.16 8.97
C ARG A 447 -0.60 16.19 10.01
N LEU A 448 -1.84 15.76 9.84
CA LEU A 448 -2.48 14.80 10.72
C LEU A 448 -1.71 13.47 10.74
N TRP A 449 -1.38 12.90 9.57
CA TRP A 449 -0.56 11.69 9.45
C TRP A 449 0.84 11.85 10.06
N THR A 450 1.40 13.05 10.02
CA THR A 450 2.71 13.35 10.60
C THR A 450 2.66 13.39 12.12
N ILE A 451 1.61 13.99 12.69
CA ILE A 451 1.46 14.20 14.13
C ILE A 451 0.95 12.94 14.82
N GLU A 452 -0.14 12.38 14.32
CA GLU A 452 -0.87 11.26 14.92
C GLU A 452 -0.33 9.91 14.44
N GLY A 453 0.31 9.89 13.27
CA GLY A 453 0.69 8.66 12.57
C GLY A 453 -0.42 8.15 11.67
N LEU A 454 -0.12 7.08 10.92
CA LEU A 454 -1.12 6.29 10.21
C LEU A 454 -1.61 5.20 11.17
N VAL A 455 -2.87 5.30 11.59
CA VAL A 455 -3.49 4.31 12.47
C VAL A 455 -4.27 3.31 11.63
N PHE A 456 -3.95 2.04 11.81
CA PHE A 456 -4.63 0.91 11.19
C PHE A 456 -5.22 0.06 12.31
N ASP A 457 -6.54 -0.03 12.35
CA ASP A 457 -7.26 -0.84 13.32
C ASP A 457 -7.76 -2.15 12.70
N GLN A 458 -8.50 -2.91 13.50
CA GLN A 458 -9.09 -4.18 13.06
C GLN A 458 -10.12 -3.99 11.93
N GLU A 459 -10.86 -2.87 11.92
CA GLU A 459 -11.84 -2.57 10.87
C GLU A 459 -11.14 -2.38 9.54
N TYR A 460 -10.08 -1.56 9.52
CA TYR A 460 -9.23 -1.36 8.35
C TYR A 460 -8.66 -2.69 7.82
N LEU A 461 -8.10 -3.55 8.69
CA LEU A 461 -7.57 -4.83 8.23
C LEU A 461 -8.65 -5.74 7.62
N ASN A 462 -9.86 -5.71 8.17
CA ASN A 462 -10.96 -6.52 7.66
C ASN A 462 -11.42 -6.01 6.29
N GLU A 463 -11.57 -4.69 6.13
CA GLU A 463 -11.86 -4.05 4.84
C GLU A 463 -10.75 -4.35 3.82
N PHE A 464 -9.48 -4.22 4.23
CA PHE A 464 -8.35 -4.55 3.37
C PHE A 464 -8.39 -6.01 2.89
N TYR A 465 -8.68 -6.95 3.79
CA TYR A 465 -8.84 -8.37 3.44
C TYR A 465 -9.98 -8.59 2.44
N ILE A 466 -11.14 -7.92 2.65
CA ILE A 466 -12.31 -7.99 1.78
C ILE A 466 -11.99 -7.46 0.38
N THR A 467 -11.36 -6.28 0.28
CA THR A 467 -10.99 -5.66 -1.00
C THR A 467 -9.95 -6.49 -1.74
N LEU A 468 -8.92 -6.99 -1.06
CA LEU A 468 -7.87 -7.82 -1.67
C LEU A 468 -8.42 -9.12 -2.28
N ARG A 469 -9.56 -9.59 -1.77
CA ARG A 469 -10.26 -10.78 -2.28
C ARG A 469 -11.44 -10.48 -3.21
N GLY A 470 -11.84 -9.22 -3.33
CA GLY A 470 -12.99 -8.81 -4.15
C GLY A 470 -14.35 -9.12 -3.53
N TYR A 471 -14.46 -9.21 -2.19
CA TYR A 471 -15.72 -9.53 -1.47
C TYR A 471 -16.60 -8.33 -1.18
N GLU A 472 -16.29 -7.14 -1.69
CA GLU A 472 -17.01 -5.89 -1.39
C GLU A 472 -18.53 -6.01 -1.55
N ASN A 473 -19.00 -6.88 -2.46
CA ASN A 473 -20.41 -7.10 -2.76
C ASN A 473 -20.95 -8.50 -2.39
N SER A 474 -20.21 -9.32 -1.64
CA SER A 474 -20.64 -10.66 -1.24
C SER A 474 -21.20 -10.70 0.19
N VAL A 475 -21.94 -11.76 0.52
CA VAL A 475 -22.43 -12.01 1.90
C VAL A 475 -21.24 -12.16 2.88
N GLU A 476 -20.06 -12.50 2.37
CA GLU A 476 -18.84 -12.70 3.16
C GLU A 476 -18.20 -11.38 3.60
N SER A 477 -18.61 -10.22 3.07
CA SER A 477 -18.16 -8.91 3.58
C SER A 477 -18.66 -8.62 5.00
N GLN A 478 -19.72 -9.31 5.44
CA GLN A 478 -20.30 -9.17 6.78
C GLN A 478 -19.64 -10.10 7.82
N GLU A 479 -18.77 -11.02 7.41
CA GLU A 479 -18.10 -11.94 8.31
C GLU A 479 -16.72 -11.42 8.73
N ASN A 480 -16.41 -11.58 10.02
CA ASN A 480 -15.09 -11.22 10.55
C ASN A 480 -14.10 -12.36 10.30
N HIS A 481 -13.55 -12.40 9.08
CA HIS A 481 -12.58 -13.42 8.65
C HIS A 481 -11.31 -13.43 9.50
N LEU A 482 -10.87 -12.25 9.96
CA LEU A 482 -9.71 -12.11 10.83
C LEU A 482 -9.90 -12.84 12.16
N GLU A 483 -11.08 -12.77 12.74
CA GLU A 483 -11.39 -13.47 13.99
C GLU A 483 -11.36 -15.00 13.81
N LYS A 484 -11.79 -15.52 12.65
CA LYS A 484 -11.67 -16.96 12.33
C LYS A 484 -10.21 -17.38 12.23
N ILE A 485 -9.39 -16.60 11.51
CA ILE A 485 -7.94 -16.86 11.35
C ILE A 485 -7.25 -16.80 12.72
N ARG A 486 -7.54 -15.78 13.52
CA ARG A 486 -7.01 -15.61 14.87
C ARG A 486 -7.37 -16.77 15.79
N ASN A 487 -8.64 -17.21 15.78
CA ASN A 487 -9.06 -18.37 16.58
C ASN A 487 -8.33 -19.64 16.14
N LEU A 488 -8.13 -19.84 14.84
CA LEU A 488 -7.41 -20.99 14.29
C LEU A 488 -5.91 -20.98 14.70
N ILE A 489 -5.26 -19.82 14.68
CA ILE A 489 -3.85 -19.70 15.08
C ILE A 489 -3.71 -19.87 16.59
N SER A 490 -4.48 -19.12 17.39
CA SER A 490 -4.38 -19.13 18.86
C SER A 490 -4.80 -20.44 19.51
N SER A 491 -5.88 -21.06 19.02
CA SER A 491 -6.50 -22.26 19.62
C SER A 491 -6.07 -23.55 18.94
N GLY A 492 -5.36 -23.46 17.81
CA GLY A 492 -5.09 -24.58 16.92
C GLY A 492 -6.36 -25.07 16.21
N TYR A 493 -6.21 -26.12 15.41
CA TYR A 493 -7.33 -26.72 14.67
C TYR A 493 -7.44 -28.21 14.97
N THR A 494 -8.62 -28.66 15.39
CA THR A 494 -8.87 -30.08 15.62
C THR A 494 -9.67 -30.66 14.47
N VAL A 495 -9.05 -31.55 13.70
CA VAL A 495 -9.73 -32.30 12.65
C VAL A 495 -10.40 -33.52 13.26
N THR A 496 -11.70 -33.68 13.07
CA THR A 496 -12.48 -34.81 13.63
C THR A 496 -12.96 -35.76 12.54
N GLU A 497 -13.54 -36.91 12.94
CA GLU A 497 -14.12 -37.83 11.96
C GLU A 497 -15.25 -37.20 11.14
N LYS A 498 -15.95 -36.20 11.69
CA LYS A 498 -17.04 -35.50 10.98
C LYS A 498 -16.54 -34.69 9.80
N ASP A 499 -15.31 -34.20 9.86
CA ASP A 499 -14.71 -33.35 8.83
C ASP A 499 -14.23 -34.18 7.63
N LEU A 500 -13.67 -35.36 7.93
CA LEU A 500 -13.14 -36.34 6.97
C LEU A 500 -14.19 -37.26 6.37
N ARG A 501 -15.23 -37.63 7.13
CA ARG A 501 -16.24 -38.62 6.72
C ARG A 501 -16.93 -38.30 5.39
N PRO A 502 -17.36 -37.06 5.07
CA PRO A 502 -17.97 -36.76 3.78
C PRO A 502 -17.06 -37.09 2.58
N HIS A 503 -15.75 -36.91 2.73
CA HIS A 503 -14.77 -37.19 1.69
C HIS A 503 -14.47 -38.68 1.58
N LEU A 504 -14.33 -39.35 2.73
CA LEU A 504 -14.17 -40.80 2.77
C LEU A 504 -15.40 -41.52 2.19
N ASP A 505 -16.62 -41.05 2.50
CA ASP A 505 -17.88 -41.60 2.01
C ASP A 505 -18.06 -41.49 0.49
N THR A 506 -17.32 -40.58 -0.17
CA THR A 506 -17.28 -40.49 -1.64
C THR A 506 -16.67 -41.74 -2.28
N TYR A 507 -15.72 -42.38 -1.58
CA TYR A 507 -14.95 -43.53 -2.08
C TYR A 507 -15.29 -44.85 -1.39
N LEU A 508 -15.67 -44.78 -0.12
CA LEU A 508 -15.98 -45.91 0.73
C LEU A 508 -17.14 -45.55 1.63
N ASN A 509 -18.25 -46.27 1.54
CA ASN A 509 -19.32 -46.14 2.54
C ASN A 509 -18.77 -46.54 3.93
N THR A 510 -18.38 -45.54 4.72
CA THR A 510 -17.63 -45.71 5.97
C THR A 510 -18.43 -46.51 6.99
N ASN A 511 -19.75 -46.33 7.02
CA ASN A 511 -20.65 -47.10 7.89
C ASN A 511 -20.66 -48.58 7.50
N LEU A 512 -20.81 -48.87 6.21
CA LEU A 512 -20.87 -50.24 5.70
C LEU A 512 -19.53 -50.94 5.94
N VAL A 513 -18.41 -50.27 5.66
CA VAL A 513 -17.06 -50.76 5.94
C VAL A 513 -16.90 -51.05 7.43
N ARG A 514 -17.27 -50.11 8.29
CA ARG A 514 -17.17 -50.24 9.75
C ARG A 514 -18.05 -51.36 10.31
N GLU A 515 -19.27 -51.53 9.78
CA GLU A 515 -20.19 -52.59 10.17
C GLU A 515 -19.72 -53.98 9.72
N ILE A 516 -19.20 -54.11 8.49
CA ILE A 516 -18.57 -55.35 8.00
C ILE A 516 -17.33 -55.70 8.84
N ILE A 517 -16.50 -54.70 9.18
CA ILE A 517 -15.28 -54.93 9.95
C ILE A 517 -15.60 -55.29 11.42
N LYS A 518 -16.57 -54.62 12.05
CA LYS A 518 -17.05 -54.96 13.41
C LYS A 518 -17.64 -56.36 13.46
N SER A 519 -18.51 -56.72 12.51
CA SER A 519 -19.17 -58.05 12.46
C SER A 519 -18.21 -59.20 12.16
N THR A 520 -17.20 -59.00 11.32
CA THR A 520 -16.20 -60.03 11.00
C THR A 520 -15.09 -60.15 12.07
N GLY A 521 -15.11 -59.26 13.07
CA GLY A 521 -14.03 -59.10 14.03
C GLY A 521 -14.07 -59.96 15.28
N ASP A 522 -15.15 -60.70 15.48
CA ASP A 522 -15.32 -61.53 16.66
C ASP A 522 -14.31 -62.70 16.67
N ARG A 523 -13.65 -62.91 17.81
CA ARG A 523 -12.61 -63.95 18.01
C ARG A 523 -13.17 -65.34 17.66
N TYR A 524 -14.46 -65.54 17.88
CA TYR A 524 -15.16 -66.78 17.58
C TYR A 524 -15.26 -67.06 16.07
N ILE A 525 -15.49 -66.03 15.24
CA ILE A 525 -15.60 -66.20 13.78
C ILE A 525 -14.27 -66.63 13.18
N LYS A 526 -13.15 -66.06 13.65
CA LYS A 526 -11.80 -66.47 13.23
C LYS A 526 -11.54 -67.95 13.54
N ILE A 527 -11.84 -68.36 14.78
CA ILE A 527 -11.65 -69.75 15.22
C ILE A 527 -12.52 -70.70 14.39
N ILE A 528 -13.78 -70.35 14.14
CA ILE A 528 -14.71 -71.16 13.34
C ILE A 528 -14.19 -71.30 11.90
N LEU A 529 -13.78 -70.20 11.25
CA LEU A 529 -13.29 -70.20 9.88
C LEU A 529 -11.99 -71.01 9.73
N TYR A 530 -11.02 -70.83 10.62
CA TYR A 530 -9.77 -71.60 10.58
C TYR A 530 -10.02 -73.09 10.86
N THR A 531 -10.91 -73.41 11.81
CA THR A 531 -11.28 -74.80 12.10
C THR A 531 -11.96 -75.45 10.88
N LEU A 532 -12.88 -74.73 10.24
CA LEU A 532 -13.54 -75.19 9.02
C LEU A 532 -12.53 -75.40 7.88
N ALA A 533 -11.59 -74.48 7.70
CA ALA A 533 -10.54 -74.58 6.69
C ALA A 533 -9.67 -75.82 6.89
N VAL A 534 -9.22 -76.07 8.13
CA VAL A 534 -8.43 -77.25 8.49
C VAL A 534 -9.23 -78.52 8.24
N LEU A 535 -10.52 -78.54 8.58
CA LEU A 535 -11.41 -79.68 8.31
C LEU A 535 -11.51 -79.97 6.81
N PHE A 536 -11.65 -78.94 5.98
CA PHE A 536 -11.67 -79.09 4.52
C PHE A 536 -10.33 -79.58 3.96
N ILE A 537 -9.20 -79.04 4.41
CA ILE A 537 -7.87 -79.50 3.99
C ILE A 537 -7.68 -80.98 4.33
N ILE A 538 -8.07 -81.39 5.55
CA ILE A 538 -8.05 -82.78 5.99
C ILE A 538 -8.97 -83.64 5.11
N ALA A 539 -10.19 -83.17 4.81
CA ALA A 539 -11.14 -83.89 3.97
C ALA A 539 -10.61 -84.08 2.53
N ILE A 540 -10.05 -83.03 1.92
CA ILE A 540 -9.40 -83.09 0.60
C ILE A 540 -8.24 -84.09 0.62
N GLY A 541 -7.40 -84.03 1.66
CA GLY A 541 -6.29 -84.96 1.86
C GLY A 541 -6.72 -86.41 1.94
N ILE A 542 -7.67 -86.72 2.83
CA ILE A 542 -8.17 -88.09 3.05
C ILE A 542 -8.87 -88.65 1.81
N LEU A 543 -9.60 -87.81 1.07
CA LEU A 543 -10.32 -88.21 -0.14
C LEU A 543 -9.38 -88.38 -1.34
N GLY A 544 -8.37 -87.51 -1.49
CA GLY A 544 -7.43 -87.52 -2.61
C GLY A 544 -6.33 -88.58 -2.52
N GLY A 545 -5.79 -88.83 -1.33
CA GLY A 545 -4.64 -89.72 -1.15
C GLY A 545 -4.98 -91.17 -0.78
N GLN A 546 -4.39 -92.13 -1.50
CA GLN A 546 -4.43 -93.55 -1.11
C GLN A 546 -3.35 -93.91 -0.08
N THR A 547 -2.17 -93.29 -0.17
CA THR A 547 -1.06 -93.44 0.78
C THR A 547 -0.93 -92.19 1.66
N TRP A 548 -0.26 -92.28 2.80
CA TRP A 548 0.00 -91.12 3.67
C TRP A 548 0.66 -89.96 2.92
N TYR A 549 1.66 -90.24 2.08
CA TYR A 549 2.30 -89.24 1.21
C TYR A 549 1.34 -88.64 0.19
N GLY A 550 0.47 -89.46 -0.42
CA GLY A 550 -0.57 -88.96 -1.32
C GLY A 550 -1.57 -88.05 -0.61
N ARG A 551 -1.95 -88.36 0.63
CA ARG A 551 -2.91 -87.54 1.41
C ARG A 551 -2.34 -86.18 1.74
N LEU A 552 -1.06 -86.13 2.11
CA LEU A 552 -0.33 -84.88 2.32
C LEU A 552 -0.20 -84.07 1.02
N GLY A 553 0.12 -84.73 -0.10
CA GLY A 553 0.18 -84.08 -1.42
C GLY A 553 -1.14 -83.41 -1.81
N TRP A 554 -2.26 -84.10 -1.64
CA TRP A 554 -3.59 -83.53 -1.92
C TRP A 554 -4.01 -82.44 -0.93
N SER A 555 -3.54 -82.49 0.32
CA SER A 555 -3.77 -81.43 1.31
C SER A 555 -2.93 -80.17 1.02
N ALA A 556 -1.76 -80.33 0.39
CA ALA A 556 -0.86 -79.24 0.06
C ALA A 556 -1.33 -78.40 -1.14
N ILE A 557 -2.02 -79.00 -2.10
CA ILE A 557 -2.55 -78.32 -3.29
C ILE A 557 -3.44 -77.11 -2.95
N PRO A 558 -4.50 -77.23 -2.13
CA PRO A 558 -5.32 -76.08 -1.77
C PRO A 558 -4.50 -75.03 -1.03
N VAL A 559 -3.59 -75.43 -0.13
CA VAL A 559 -2.71 -74.49 0.59
C VAL A 559 -1.82 -73.68 -0.36
N LEU A 560 -1.19 -74.33 -1.35
CA LEU A 560 -0.37 -73.67 -2.37
C LEU A 560 -1.19 -72.71 -3.23
N ILE A 561 -2.35 -73.15 -3.73
CA ILE A 561 -3.27 -72.31 -4.51
C ILE A 561 -3.67 -71.09 -3.68
N THR A 562 -4.09 -71.29 -2.43
CA THR A 562 -4.46 -70.19 -1.54
C THR A 562 -3.30 -69.27 -1.21
N SER A 563 -2.07 -69.80 -1.07
CA SER A 563 -0.88 -68.97 -0.83
C SER A 563 -0.55 -68.08 -2.03
N VAL A 564 -0.64 -68.61 -3.25
CA VAL A 564 -0.41 -67.82 -4.48
C VAL A 564 -1.49 -66.77 -4.65
N ILE A 565 -2.76 -67.14 -4.45
CA ILE A 565 -3.86 -66.17 -4.53
C ILE A 565 -3.72 -65.12 -3.41
N THR A 566 -3.36 -65.51 -2.19
CA THR A 566 -3.11 -64.57 -1.07
C THR A 566 -1.97 -63.62 -1.40
N PHE A 567 -0.86 -64.12 -1.95
CA PHE A 567 0.26 -63.26 -2.35
C PHE A 567 -0.15 -62.29 -3.46
N ALA A 568 -0.85 -62.76 -4.51
CA ALA A 568 -1.29 -61.92 -5.62
C ALA A 568 -2.36 -60.89 -5.17
N THR A 569 -3.32 -61.31 -4.34
CA THR A 569 -4.37 -60.44 -3.81
C THR A 569 -3.83 -59.47 -2.78
N LEU A 570 -2.89 -59.84 -1.91
CA LEU A 570 -2.28 -58.90 -0.97
C LEU A 570 -1.36 -57.92 -1.67
N ASN A 571 -0.56 -58.34 -2.65
CA ASN A 571 0.30 -57.41 -3.38
C ASN A 571 -0.53 -56.47 -4.28
N GLY A 572 -1.60 -57.00 -4.89
CA GLY A 572 -2.57 -56.23 -5.66
C GLY A 572 -3.43 -55.31 -4.78
N ALA A 573 -3.97 -55.80 -3.68
CA ALA A 573 -4.76 -55.02 -2.73
C ALA A 573 -3.90 -54.03 -1.96
N TYR A 574 -2.65 -54.35 -1.64
CA TYR A 574 -1.68 -53.40 -1.11
C TYR A 574 -1.48 -52.26 -2.11
N SER A 575 -1.08 -52.56 -3.34
CA SER A 575 -0.87 -51.51 -4.34
C SER A 575 -2.14 -50.73 -4.66
N PHE A 576 -3.33 -51.35 -4.69
CA PHE A 576 -4.60 -50.66 -4.95
C PHE A 576 -5.10 -49.85 -3.74
N PHE A 577 -5.16 -50.46 -2.55
CA PHE A 577 -5.70 -49.85 -1.33
C PHE A 577 -4.77 -48.76 -0.77
N LEU A 578 -3.44 -48.95 -0.84
CA LEU A 578 -2.49 -47.92 -0.42
C LEU A 578 -2.40 -46.79 -1.46
N LYS A 579 -2.24 -47.11 -2.75
CA LYS A 579 -1.95 -46.11 -3.80
C LYS A 579 -3.20 -45.34 -4.26
N ASN A 580 -4.33 -46.03 -4.42
CA ASN A 580 -5.55 -45.45 -5.01
C ASN A 580 -6.66 -45.18 -4.00
N LEU A 581 -6.50 -45.57 -2.73
CA LEU A 581 -7.61 -45.45 -1.77
C LEU A 581 -7.20 -44.69 -0.53
N ILE A 582 -6.17 -45.11 0.21
CA ILE A 582 -5.69 -44.33 1.35
C ILE A 582 -4.87 -43.15 0.86
N LEU A 583 -3.96 -43.31 -0.10
CA LEU A 583 -3.18 -42.19 -0.59
C LEU A 583 -3.99 -41.26 -1.48
N GLU A 584 -4.89 -41.74 -2.35
CA GLU A 584 -5.80 -40.85 -3.09
C GLU A 584 -6.89 -40.27 -2.18
N ALA A 585 -7.48 -41.00 -1.23
CA ALA A 585 -8.43 -40.37 -0.31
C ALA A 585 -7.73 -39.53 0.76
N PHE A 586 -6.46 -39.74 1.10
CA PHE A 586 -5.69 -38.86 1.98
C PHE A 586 -5.09 -37.69 1.21
N ILE A 587 -4.63 -37.85 -0.04
CA ILE A 587 -4.24 -36.73 -0.90
C ILE A 587 -5.48 -35.94 -1.26
N GLN A 588 -6.62 -36.57 -1.53
CA GLN A 588 -7.86 -35.88 -1.83
C GLN A 588 -8.60 -35.44 -0.58
N SER A 589 -8.34 -36.03 0.59
CA SER A 589 -8.78 -35.49 1.90
C SER A 589 -7.79 -34.49 2.46
N ALA A 590 -6.52 -34.48 2.07
CA ALA A 590 -5.57 -33.43 2.41
C ALA A 590 -5.69 -32.30 1.39
N GLU A 591 -6.01 -32.59 0.14
CA GLU A 591 -6.52 -31.63 -0.83
C GLU A 591 -7.87 -31.17 -0.33
N SER A 592 -8.86 -31.98 0.02
CA SER A 592 -10.17 -31.47 0.47
C SER A 592 -10.28 -31.08 1.94
N ALA A 593 -9.28 -31.32 2.80
CA ALA A 593 -9.16 -30.82 4.18
C ALA A 593 -8.12 -29.72 4.33
N ASN A 594 -7.07 -29.65 3.49
CA ASN A 594 -6.42 -28.37 3.24
C ASN A 594 -7.37 -27.51 2.43
N LEU A 595 -7.87 -27.84 1.23
CA LEU A 595 -9.10 -27.28 0.63
C LEU A 595 -10.39 -27.55 1.46
N LYS A 596 -10.41 -27.87 2.76
CA LYS A 596 -11.56 -27.57 3.67
C LYS A 596 -11.16 -26.68 4.81
N ALA A 597 -9.92 -26.63 5.24
CA ALA A 597 -9.42 -25.55 6.07
C ALA A 597 -9.34 -24.29 5.20
N LEU A 598 -8.65 -24.38 4.05
CA LEU A 598 -8.70 -23.53 2.86
C LEU A 598 -10.04 -23.54 2.11
N LYS A 599 -11.02 -24.47 2.21
CA LYS A 599 -12.45 -24.18 1.79
C LYS A 599 -13.33 -23.67 2.93
N LEU A 600 -13.02 -23.85 4.19
CA LEU A 600 -13.68 -23.06 5.25
C LEU A 600 -13.20 -21.62 5.16
N THR A 601 -12.02 -21.40 4.57
CA THR A 601 -11.68 -20.18 3.84
C THR A 601 -12.47 -20.14 2.50
N TYR A 602 -12.07 -20.80 1.41
CA TYR A 602 -12.58 -20.77 0.01
C TYR A 602 -14.08 -21.05 -0.34
N LEU A 603 -14.89 -21.75 0.45
CA LEU A 603 -16.36 -21.93 0.24
C LEU A 603 -17.19 -20.84 0.94
N GLU A 604 -16.57 -20.05 1.82
CA GLU A 604 -16.96 -18.67 2.14
C GLU A 604 -16.12 -17.68 1.29
N LEU A 605 -15.61 -18.11 0.13
CA LEU A 605 -14.66 -17.32 -0.66
C LEU A 605 -14.72 -17.71 -2.16
N GLY A 606 -15.93 -17.85 -2.73
CA GLY A 606 -16.06 -18.09 -4.18
C GLY A 606 -17.38 -17.67 -4.81
N ASP A 607 -17.37 -16.57 -5.57
CA ASP A 607 -17.65 -16.62 -7.02
C ASP A 607 -17.29 -15.32 -7.79
N VAL A 608 -16.83 -15.53 -9.03
CA VAL A 608 -16.78 -14.67 -10.22
C VAL A 608 -15.89 -13.41 -10.31
N SER A 609 -15.02 -13.52 -11.33
CA SER A 609 -14.32 -12.52 -12.14
C SER A 609 -15.01 -11.18 -12.45
N LEU A 610 -14.14 -10.18 -12.64
CA LEU A 610 -14.28 -8.96 -13.47
C LEU A 610 -15.13 -7.82 -12.89
N LYS A 611 -14.48 -6.94 -12.11
CA LYS A 611 -14.36 -5.49 -12.39
C LYS A 611 -13.41 -4.85 -11.36
N ILE A 612 -12.26 -4.37 -11.81
CA ILE A 612 -11.37 -3.49 -11.03
C ILE A 612 -11.53 -2.08 -11.61
N ILE A 613 -12.17 -1.18 -10.86
CA ILE A 613 -11.79 0.24 -10.65
C ILE A 613 -12.46 0.69 -9.33
N ASP A 614 -11.70 0.90 -8.25
CA ASP A 614 -11.52 2.18 -7.54
C ASP A 614 -10.48 2.05 -6.40
#